data_AF-A0A9N9F687-F1
#
_entry.id   AF-A0A9N9F687-F1
#
_cell.length_a   1.000
_cell.length_b   1.000
_cell.length_c   1.000
_cell.angle_alpha   90.00
_cell.angle_beta   90.00
_cell.angle_gamma   90.00
#
_symmetry.space_group_name_H-M   'P 1'
#
loop_
_entity.id
_entity.type
_entity.pdbx_description
1 polymer ?
#
loop_
_entity_poly.entity_id
_entity_poly.type
_entity_poly.pdbx_seq_one_letter_code
_entity_poly.pdbx_strand_id
1 'polypeptide(L)'
;MGILLEPYHYLLAHPGKEIRSKLIEAFDWWLKVPKEQLVVITKVVEMLHTASLLIDDVEDDSTLRRGVPVAHQIYGVPATINCANYVYFLALNELAKLENPIMFTIYTEELMNLHRGQGMELYWRDTLVCPSEEEFIEMVSNKTGGLLRLAVKLMSGASSINDSDYVNLVNMIGIHFQVRDDYMNLQSSVYTDNKGFCEDLTEGKFSFPIIHSIQSDLSNRQLLNILKQHTSSIDLKHYAVKLMQESGSFKYTEQFLAKTEQKARDEIKRLGGNPMLEKIIDLLSVPSSENVGDGSVKKSEAQSSTVTTTAASTK
;
A
#
# COMPACT_ATOMS: atom_id res chain seq x y z
N MET A 1 31.68 5.54 4.34
CA MET A 1 30.32 6.05 4.62
C MET A 1 29.35 5.72 3.49
N GLY A 2 29.73 5.88 2.22
CA GLY A 2 28.88 5.51 1.06
C GLY A 2 28.35 4.07 1.06
N ILE A 3 29.17 3.11 1.51
CA ILE A 3 28.80 1.68 1.59
C ILE A 3 27.56 1.44 2.46
N LEU A 4 27.36 2.23 3.53
CA LEU A 4 26.23 2.03 4.45
C LEU A 4 24.87 2.38 3.82
N LEU A 5 24.87 3.16 2.74
CA LEU A 5 23.65 3.64 2.06
C LEU A 5 23.42 2.95 0.71
N GLU A 6 24.22 1.93 0.35
CA GLU A 6 24.04 1.20 -0.92
C GLU A 6 22.64 0.60 -1.06
N PRO A 7 22.05 -0.10 -0.06
CA PRO A 7 20.68 -0.60 -0.14
C PRO A 7 19.64 0.51 -0.35
N TYR A 8 19.82 1.66 0.32
CA TYR A 8 18.92 2.81 0.22
C TYR A 8 19.02 3.49 -1.17
N HIS A 9 20.23 3.74 -1.67
CA HIS A 9 20.43 4.32 -2.99
C HIS A 9 19.96 3.39 -4.11
N TYR A 10 20.11 2.07 -3.94
CA TYR A 10 19.58 1.08 -4.87
C TYR A 10 18.06 1.21 -5.02
N LEU A 11 17.32 1.34 -3.91
CA LEU A 11 15.87 1.51 -3.97
C LEU A 11 15.47 2.89 -4.53
N LEU A 12 16.22 3.95 -4.23
CA LEU A 12 15.97 5.28 -4.81
C LEU A 12 16.17 5.32 -6.34
N ALA A 13 17.08 4.52 -6.89
CA ALA A 13 17.31 4.45 -8.33
C ALA A 13 16.10 3.89 -9.11
N HIS A 14 15.13 3.30 -8.41
CA HIS A 14 13.91 2.72 -8.97
C HIS A 14 12.69 3.42 -8.37
N PRO A 15 12.35 4.66 -8.77
CA PRO A 15 11.29 5.44 -8.12
C PRO A 15 9.89 4.84 -8.31
N GLY A 16 9.02 5.04 -7.32
CA GLY A 16 7.61 4.64 -7.36
C GLY A 16 6.70 5.72 -7.95
N LYS A 17 5.38 5.58 -7.79
CA LYS A 17 4.36 6.49 -8.37
C LYS A 17 4.26 7.89 -7.73
N GLU A 18 5.24 8.31 -6.92
CA GLU A 18 5.35 9.64 -6.27
C GLU A 18 4.07 10.21 -5.62
N ILE A 19 3.20 9.35 -5.09
CA ILE A 19 1.92 9.77 -4.49
C ILE A 19 2.15 10.63 -3.23
N ARG A 20 3.22 10.38 -2.47
CA ARG A 20 3.54 11.12 -1.25
C ARG A 20 3.92 12.57 -1.52
N SER A 21 4.75 12.83 -2.52
CA SER A 21 5.12 14.20 -2.91
C SER A 21 3.89 15.00 -3.32
N LYS A 22 2.99 14.38 -4.10
CA LYS A 22 1.70 14.99 -4.45
C LYS A 22 0.82 15.27 -3.23
N LEU A 23 0.78 14.34 -2.26
CA LEU A 23 0.04 14.56 -1.01
C LEU A 23 0.63 15.73 -0.21
N ILE A 24 1.95 15.83 -0.09
CA ILE A 24 2.61 16.95 0.60
C ILE A 24 2.24 18.27 -0.09
N GLU A 25 2.36 18.37 -1.41
CA GLU A 25 1.95 19.56 -2.17
C GLU A 25 0.47 19.90 -1.96
N ALA A 26 -0.38 18.87 -1.96
CA ALA A 26 -1.80 19.05 -1.78
C ALA A 26 -2.14 19.52 -0.35
N PHE A 27 -1.48 19.04 0.71
CA PHE A 27 -1.67 19.56 2.06
C PHE A 27 -1.06 20.95 2.25
N ASP A 28 0.03 21.26 1.56
CA ASP A 28 0.64 22.59 1.58
C ASP A 28 -0.27 23.66 0.97
N TRP A 29 -1.21 23.26 0.10
CA TRP A 29 -2.30 24.12 -0.35
C TRP A 29 -3.05 24.77 0.82
N TRP A 30 -3.31 24.03 1.90
CA TRP A 30 -3.94 24.55 3.11
C TRP A 30 -2.92 25.09 4.11
N LEU A 31 -1.83 24.36 4.33
CA LEU A 31 -0.90 24.62 5.43
C LEU A 31 0.08 25.76 5.15
N LYS A 32 0.38 26.09 3.88
CA LYS A 32 1.27 27.20 3.49
C LYS A 32 2.58 27.23 4.30
N VAL A 33 3.25 26.09 4.37
CA VAL A 33 4.47 25.91 5.14
C VAL A 33 5.59 26.77 4.54
N PRO A 34 6.43 27.43 5.36
CA PRO A 34 7.61 28.14 4.85
C PRO A 34 8.48 27.21 3.99
N LYS A 35 8.82 27.66 2.78
CA LYS A 35 9.48 26.83 1.75
C LYS A 35 10.71 26.06 2.28
N GLU A 36 11.55 26.72 3.08
CA GLU A 36 12.76 26.10 3.64
C GLU A 36 12.42 24.94 4.59
N GLN A 37 11.39 25.10 5.41
CA GLN A 37 10.92 24.05 6.32
C GLN A 37 10.24 22.92 5.54
N LEU A 38 9.45 23.24 4.51
CA LEU A 38 8.79 22.25 3.65
C LEU A 38 9.79 21.33 2.94
N VAL A 39 10.93 21.87 2.48
CA VAL A 39 12.01 21.07 1.88
C VAL A 39 12.58 20.06 2.87
N VAL A 40 12.83 20.49 4.11
CA VAL A 40 13.32 19.60 5.18
C VAL A 40 12.29 18.52 5.49
N ILE A 41 11.02 18.89 5.68
CA ILE A 41 9.94 17.94 6.00
C ILE A 41 9.76 16.92 4.89
N THR A 42 9.74 17.36 3.62
CA THR A 42 9.61 16.47 2.46
C THR A 42 10.74 15.45 2.41
N LYS A 43 11.98 15.90 2.61
CA LYS A 43 13.15 15.03 2.66
C LYS A 43 13.06 14.00 3.80
N VAL A 44 12.64 14.42 4.99
CA VAL A 44 12.46 13.53 6.15
C VAL A 44 11.43 12.45 5.83
N VAL A 45 10.26 12.82 5.29
CA VAL A 45 9.20 11.87 4.93
C VAL A 45 9.67 10.87 3.87
N GLU A 46 10.43 11.32 2.88
CA GLU A 46 10.94 10.46 1.81
C GLU A 46 12.01 9.47 2.29
N MET A 47 12.90 9.93 3.19
CA MET A 47 13.89 9.09 3.86
C MET A 47 13.22 8.00 4.69
N LEU A 48 12.24 8.38 5.52
CA LEU A 48 11.47 7.45 6.34
C LEU A 48 10.70 6.45 5.49
N HIS A 49 10.06 6.91 4.41
CA HIS A 49 9.34 6.03 3.51
C HIS A 49 10.25 4.97 2.89
N THR A 50 11.39 5.39 2.36
CA THR A 50 12.31 4.49 1.67
C THR A 50 12.95 3.52 2.67
N ALA A 51 13.33 3.99 3.86
CA ALA A 51 13.83 3.14 4.93
C ALA A 51 12.78 2.11 5.40
N SER A 52 11.52 2.52 5.56
CA SER A 52 10.46 1.61 5.98
C SER A 52 10.20 0.52 4.95
N LEU A 53 10.30 0.82 3.65
CA LEU A 53 10.19 -0.20 2.59
C LEU A 53 11.31 -1.24 2.66
N LEU A 54 12.54 -0.84 2.98
CA LEU A 54 13.65 -1.79 3.14
C LEU A 54 13.43 -2.76 4.30
N ILE A 55 12.82 -2.27 5.39
CA ILE A 55 12.46 -3.10 6.54
C ILE A 55 11.26 -3.99 6.22
N ASP A 56 10.18 -3.43 5.66
CA ASP A 56 8.95 -4.15 5.26
C ASP A 56 9.29 -5.32 4.32
N ASP A 57 10.09 -5.08 3.27
CA ASP A 57 10.51 -6.15 2.34
C ASP A 57 11.33 -7.25 3.03
N VAL A 58 12.08 -6.94 4.10
CA VAL A 58 12.80 -7.96 4.90
C VAL A 58 11.85 -8.71 5.81
N GLU A 59 10.92 -8.01 6.46
CA GLU A 59 9.95 -8.60 7.39
C GLU A 59 8.96 -9.52 6.68
N ASP A 60 8.64 -9.22 5.41
CA ASP A 60 7.73 -9.97 4.55
C ASP A 60 8.38 -11.04 3.69
N ASP A 61 9.72 -11.15 3.70
CA ASP A 61 10.47 -12.03 2.79
C ASP A 61 10.11 -11.80 1.31
N SER A 62 9.80 -10.54 0.94
CA SER A 62 9.38 -10.19 -0.41
C SER A 62 10.49 -10.46 -1.42
N THR A 63 10.13 -10.76 -2.67
CA THR A 63 11.10 -11.06 -3.73
C THR A 63 11.37 -9.86 -4.65
N LEU A 64 10.33 -9.08 -4.95
CA LEU A 64 10.38 -7.95 -5.86
C LEU A 64 9.81 -6.69 -5.21
N ARG A 65 10.41 -5.54 -5.56
CA ARG A 65 9.83 -4.23 -5.33
C ARG A 65 10.01 -3.36 -6.56
N ARG A 66 8.92 -2.79 -7.06
CA ARG A 66 8.90 -1.92 -8.25
C ARG A 66 9.52 -2.62 -9.48
N GLY A 67 9.27 -3.93 -9.60
CA GLY A 67 9.73 -4.76 -10.72
C GLY A 67 11.20 -5.17 -10.68
N VAL A 68 11.93 -4.86 -9.60
CA VAL A 68 13.33 -5.26 -9.42
C VAL A 68 13.52 -6.07 -8.13
N PRO A 69 14.58 -6.90 -8.00
CA PRO A 69 14.85 -7.64 -6.77
C PRO A 69 14.97 -6.71 -5.57
N VAL A 70 14.45 -7.13 -4.42
CA VAL A 70 14.55 -6.36 -3.18
C VAL A 70 15.99 -6.25 -2.69
N ALA A 71 16.30 -5.18 -1.95
CA ALA A 71 17.67 -4.88 -1.54
C ALA A 71 18.31 -5.99 -0.69
N HIS A 72 17.53 -6.66 0.16
CA HIS A 72 18.07 -7.68 1.06
C HIS A 72 18.53 -8.95 0.32
N GLN A 73 18.02 -9.21 -0.89
CA GLN A 73 18.49 -10.32 -1.72
C GLN A 73 19.81 -10.00 -2.44
N ILE A 74 20.15 -8.71 -2.59
CA ILE A 74 21.38 -8.25 -3.23
C ILE A 74 22.49 -8.02 -2.19
N TYR A 75 22.18 -7.27 -1.14
CA TYR A 75 23.15 -6.81 -0.12
C TYR A 75 23.13 -7.65 1.16
N GLY A 76 22.15 -8.54 1.29
CA GLY A 76 21.92 -9.33 2.51
C GLY A 76 21.02 -8.63 3.52
N VAL A 77 20.30 -9.45 4.29
CA VAL A 77 19.42 -9.00 5.38
C VAL A 77 20.15 -8.12 6.41
N PRO A 78 21.34 -8.48 6.94
CA PRO A 78 22.00 -7.65 7.97
C PRO A 78 22.36 -6.25 7.47
N ALA A 79 22.87 -6.14 6.24
CA ALA A 79 23.25 -4.85 5.65
C ALA A 79 22.02 -3.97 5.39
N THR A 80 20.93 -4.57 4.92
CA THR A 80 19.68 -3.86 4.61
C THR A 80 19.02 -3.31 5.88
N ILE A 81 18.93 -4.12 6.95
CA ILE A 81 18.41 -3.67 8.25
C ILE A 81 19.27 -2.52 8.81
N ASN A 82 20.60 -2.69 8.81
CA ASN A 82 21.49 -1.66 9.33
C ASN A 82 21.40 -0.34 8.53
N CYS A 83 21.30 -0.43 7.20
CA CYS A 83 21.10 0.72 6.32
C CYS A 83 19.79 1.45 6.65
N ALA A 84 18.67 0.73 6.72
CA ALA A 84 17.37 1.34 7.00
C ALA A 84 17.34 2.01 8.39
N ASN A 85 17.85 1.34 9.42
CA ASN A 85 17.95 1.90 10.77
C ASN A 85 18.83 3.16 10.79
N TYR A 86 19.95 3.16 10.06
CA TYR A 86 20.80 4.33 9.94
C TYR A 86 20.06 5.50 9.28
N VAL A 87 19.27 5.24 8.23
CA VAL A 87 18.46 6.27 7.57
C VAL A 87 17.39 6.84 8.49
N TYR A 88 16.77 6.05 9.38
CA TYR A 88 15.88 6.60 10.41
C TYR A 88 16.59 7.66 11.26
N PHE A 89 17.81 7.42 11.73
CA PHE A 89 18.55 8.42 12.51
C PHE A 89 19.02 9.61 11.66
N LEU A 90 19.35 9.40 10.38
CA LEU A 90 19.65 10.50 9.47
C LEU A 90 18.42 11.40 9.23
N ALA A 91 17.22 10.82 9.14
CA ALA A 91 15.97 11.55 9.00
C ALA A 91 15.70 12.40 10.26
N LEU A 92 15.91 11.84 11.45
CA LEU A 92 15.84 12.59 12.70
C LEU A 92 16.85 13.75 12.76
N ASN A 93 18.09 13.50 12.33
CA ASN A 93 19.13 14.53 12.27
C ASN A 93 18.81 15.63 11.23
N GLU A 94 18.18 15.29 10.11
CA GLU A 94 17.69 16.25 9.13
C GLU A 94 16.56 17.11 9.72
N LEU A 95 15.63 16.48 10.45
CA LEU A 95 14.53 17.16 11.12
C LEU A 95 15.00 18.17 12.18
N ALA A 96 16.11 17.88 12.86
CA ALA A 96 16.71 18.76 13.86
C ALA A 96 17.06 20.16 13.34
N LYS A 97 17.24 20.32 12.02
CA LYS A 97 17.49 21.62 11.38
C LYS A 97 16.32 22.59 11.46
N LEU A 98 15.12 22.11 11.77
CA LEU A 98 13.95 22.96 12.00
C LEU A 98 14.00 23.69 13.35
N GLU A 99 14.91 23.30 14.25
CA GLU A 99 15.11 23.92 15.58
C GLU A 99 13.82 24.06 16.41
N ASN A 100 12.83 23.19 16.14
CA ASN A 100 11.54 23.21 16.80
C ASN A 100 11.33 21.89 17.60
N PRO A 101 11.33 21.95 18.95
CA PRO A 101 11.19 20.76 19.80
C PRO A 101 9.95 19.91 19.51
N ILE A 102 8.84 20.52 19.05
CA ILE A 102 7.61 19.76 18.79
C ILE A 102 7.76 18.77 17.62
N MET A 103 8.71 19.03 16.71
CA MET A 103 9.00 18.14 15.59
C MET A 103 9.52 16.79 16.07
N PHE A 104 10.31 16.77 17.15
CA PHE A 104 10.82 15.54 17.75
C PHE A 104 9.72 14.70 18.40
N THR A 105 8.76 15.34 19.06
CA THR A 105 7.59 14.67 19.62
C THR A 105 6.76 14.04 18.52
N ILE A 106 6.41 14.82 17.48
CA ILE A 106 5.63 14.32 16.32
C ILE A 106 6.34 13.15 15.65
N TYR A 107 7.65 13.29 15.39
CA TYR A 107 8.45 12.25 14.77
C TYR A 107 8.42 10.96 15.60
N THR A 108 8.69 11.05 16.90
CA THR A 108 8.79 9.88 17.78
C THR A 108 7.43 9.19 17.93
N GLU A 109 6.36 9.96 18.17
CA GLU A 109 5.01 9.40 18.34
C GLU A 109 4.51 8.69 17.08
N GLU A 110 4.70 9.30 15.90
CA GLU A 110 4.22 8.69 14.66
C GLU A 110 5.08 7.51 14.18
N LEU A 111 6.40 7.51 14.46
CA LEU A 111 7.21 6.31 14.24
C LEU A 111 6.79 5.18 15.18
N MET A 112 6.47 5.48 16.44
CA MET A 112 5.94 4.46 17.36
C MET A 112 4.60 3.92 16.89
N ASN A 113 3.69 4.77 16.38
CA ASN A 113 2.44 4.33 15.78
C ASN A 113 2.67 3.44 14.56
N LEU A 114 3.59 3.83 13.66
CA LEU A 114 3.94 3.01 12.49
C LEU A 114 4.38 1.60 12.90
N HIS A 115 5.29 1.50 13.87
CA HIS A 115 5.77 0.20 14.37
C HIS A 115 4.69 -0.59 15.12
N ARG A 116 3.75 0.06 15.81
CA ARG A 116 2.60 -0.63 16.40
C ARG A 116 1.74 -1.26 15.32
N GLY A 117 1.43 -0.51 14.26
CA GLY A 117 0.67 -1.03 13.11
C GLY A 117 1.38 -2.21 12.45
N GLN A 118 2.67 -2.06 12.12
CA GLN A 118 3.47 -3.15 11.56
C GLN A 118 3.47 -4.38 12.48
N GLY A 119 3.67 -4.17 13.79
CA GLY A 119 3.68 -5.25 14.76
C GLY A 119 2.34 -6.00 14.88
N MET A 120 1.20 -5.32 14.74
CA MET A 120 -0.12 -5.96 14.69
C MET A 120 -0.24 -6.89 13.49
N GLU A 121 0.16 -6.41 12.30
CA GLU A 121 0.13 -7.21 11.07
C GLU A 121 1.03 -8.45 11.17
N LEU A 122 2.27 -8.27 11.61
CA LEU A 122 3.23 -9.36 11.82
C LEU A 122 2.69 -10.38 12.83
N TYR A 123 2.13 -9.90 13.95
CA TYR A 123 1.52 -10.77 14.95
C TYR A 123 0.41 -11.62 14.35
N TRP A 124 -0.52 -11.02 13.61
CA TRP A 124 -1.62 -11.77 13.00
C TRP A 124 -1.12 -12.81 12.01
N ARG A 125 -0.24 -12.40 11.10
CA ARG A 125 0.40 -13.25 10.09
C ARG A 125 1.10 -14.45 10.73
N ASP A 126 1.99 -14.19 11.67
CA ASP A 126 2.89 -15.22 12.24
C ASP A 126 2.18 -16.12 13.26
N THR A 127 1.12 -15.64 13.91
CA THR A 127 0.28 -16.45 14.82
C THR A 127 -0.96 -17.05 14.16
N LEU A 128 -1.20 -16.71 12.89
CA LEU A 128 -2.35 -17.15 12.10
C LEU A 128 -3.70 -16.78 12.73
N VAL A 129 -3.76 -15.61 13.37
CA VAL A 129 -4.98 -15.04 13.98
C VAL A 129 -5.56 -14.00 13.03
N CYS A 130 -6.67 -14.33 12.37
CA CYS A 130 -7.36 -13.40 11.49
C CYS A 130 -7.99 -12.26 12.31
N PRO A 131 -7.66 -10.98 12.04
CA PRO A 131 -8.28 -9.84 12.72
C PRO A 131 -9.72 -9.60 12.24
N SER A 132 -10.48 -8.83 13.03
CA SER A 132 -11.70 -8.14 12.59
C SER A 132 -11.41 -7.00 11.63
N GLU A 133 -12.43 -6.58 10.88
CA GLU A 133 -12.37 -5.38 10.05
C GLU A 133 -12.00 -4.14 10.87
N GLU A 134 -12.53 -4.02 12.09
CA GLU A 134 -12.26 -2.90 13.00
C GLU A 134 -10.78 -2.87 13.43
N GLU A 135 -10.24 -4.03 13.84
CA GLU A 135 -8.82 -4.17 14.17
C GLU A 135 -7.93 -3.89 12.95
N PHE A 136 -8.32 -4.37 11.76
CA PHE A 136 -7.59 -4.06 10.52
C PHE A 136 -7.55 -2.54 10.27
N ILE A 137 -8.68 -1.84 10.39
CA ILE A 137 -8.74 -0.39 10.21
C ILE A 137 -7.84 0.34 11.23
N GLU A 138 -7.78 -0.13 12.48
CA GLU A 138 -6.86 0.40 13.49
C GLU A 138 -5.39 0.17 13.10
N MET A 139 -5.05 -1.05 12.67
CA MET A 139 -3.71 -1.37 12.20
C MET A 139 -3.30 -0.49 11.03
N VAL A 140 -4.15 -0.33 10.02
CA VAL A 140 -3.87 0.49 8.84
C VAL A 140 -3.73 1.96 9.20
N SER A 141 -4.58 2.45 10.11
CA SER A 141 -4.44 3.79 10.66
C SER A 141 -3.06 3.97 11.28
N ASN A 142 -2.54 2.97 12.01
CA ASN A 142 -1.20 3.02 12.58
C ASN A 142 -0.07 2.89 11.54
N LYS A 143 -0.08 1.85 10.69
CA LYS A 143 0.97 1.54 9.69
C LYS A 143 1.03 2.57 8.56
N THR A 144 -0.02 2.62 7.74
CA THR A 144 -0.06 3.46 6.53
C THR A 144 -0.44 4.90 6.85
N GLY A 145 -1.38 5.08 7.78
CA GLY A 145 -1.74 6.40 8.29
C GLY A 145 -0.60 7.07 9.07
N GLY A 146 0.28 6.32 9.75
CA GLY A 146 1.37 6.86 10.57
C GLY A 146 2.32 7.78 9.81
N LEU A 147 2.83 7.34 8.65
CA LEU A 147 3.76 8.17 7.88
C LEU A 147 3.08 9.38 7.22
N LEU A 148 1.83 9.24 6.78
CA LEU A 148 1.06 10.36 6.24
C LEU A 148 0.72 11.39 7.34
N ARG A 149 0.35 10.91 8.54
CA ARG A 149 0.12 11.78 9.71
C ARG A 149 1.40 12.46 10.13
N LEU A 150 2.54 11.78 10.12
CA LEU A 150 3.84 12.40 10.38
C LEU A 150 4.07 13.58 9.43
N ALA A 151 3.88 13.38 8.12
CA ALA A 151 4.05 14.46 7.15
C ALA A 151 3.15 15.66 7.46
N VAL A 152 1.84 15.42 7.63
CA VAL A 152 0.87 16.49 7.86
C VAL A 152 1.05 17.16 9.22
N LYS A 153 1.36 16.43 10.29
CA LYS A 153 1.63 17.00 11.61
C LYS A 153 2.90 17.85 11.62
N LEU A 154 3.98 17.40 10.97
CA LEU A 154 5.20 18.20 10.83
C LEU A 154 4.92 19.49 10.05
N MET A 155 4.16 19.41 8.96
CA MET A 155 3.72 20.59 8.19
C MET A 155 2.85 21.52 9.03
N SER A 156 1.89 20.98 9.79
CA SER A 156 1.05 21.75 10.71
C SER A 156 1.84 22.44 11.81
N GLY A 157 2.86 21.78 12.37
CA GLY A 157 3.75 22.38 13.37
C GLY A 157 4.69 23.45 12.81
N ALA A 158 4.92 23.44 11.49
CA ALA A 158 5.75 24.42 10.77
C ALA A 158 4.93 25.58 10.19
N SER A 159 3.62 25.41 10.04
CA SER A 159 2.70 26.41 9.52
C SER A 159 2.37 27.48 10.57
N SER A 160 2.26 28.73 10.13
CA SER A 160 1.80 29.85 10.96
C SER A 160 0.29 30.13 10.86
N ILE A 161 -0.44 29.37 10.03
CA ILE A 161 -1.87 29.63 9.72
C ILE A 161 -2.75 28.38 9.89
N ASN A 162 -2.30 27.42 10.70
CA ASN A 162 -3.01 26.16 10.86
C ASN A 162 -4.21 26.28 11.83
N ASP A 163 -5.41 26.40 11.27
CA ASP A 163 -6.66 26.50 12.03
C ASP A 163 -7.51 25.21 12.02
N SER A 164 -6.98 24.11 11.50
CA SER A 164 -7.76 22.86 11.31
C SER A 164 -6.95 21.61 11.65
N ASP A 165 -7.68 20.56 12.02
CA ASP A 165 -7.13 19.22 12.20
C ASP A 165 -7.39 18.38 10.93
N TYR A 166 -6.31 17.93 10.31
CA TYR A 166 -6.33 17.13 9.08
C TYR A 166 -6.15 15.63 9.36
N VAL A 167 -5.91 15.22 10.62
CA VAL A 167 -5.60 13.83 10.98
C VAL A 167 -6.71 12.87 10.54
N ASN A 168 -7.97 13.26 10.69
CA ASN A 168 -9.10 12.42 10.34
C ASN A 168 -9.15 12.16 8.81
N LEU A 169 -8.97 13.21 8.00
CA LEU A 169 -8.87 13.08 6.54
C LEU A 169 -7.68 12.20 6.14
N VAL A 170 -6.52 12.41 6.75
CA VAL A 170 -5.31 11.62 6.48
C VAL A 170 -5.54 10.14 6.78
N ASN A 171 -6.21 9.81 7.88
CA ASN A 171 -6.56 8.43 8.21
C ASN A 171 -7.51 7.83 7.18
N MET A 172 -8.53 8.56 6.72
CA MET A 172 -9.43 8.09 5.65
C MET A 172 -8.67 7.81 4.34
N ILE A 173 -7.75 8.69 3.95
CA ILE A 173 -6.89 8.50 2.76
C ILE A 173 -5.99 7.28 2.95
N GLY A 174 -5.39 7.12 4.13
CA GLY A 174 -4.52 5.98 4.45
C GLY A 174 -5.26 4.64 4.39
N ILE A 175 -6.48 4.58 4.93
CA ILE A 175 -7.35 3.40 4.87
C ILE A 175 -7.72 3.08 3.42
N HIS A 176 -8.17 4.07 2.66
CA HIS A 176 -8.50 3.89 1.24
C HIS A 176 -7.30 3.40 0.44
N PHE A 177 -6.13 3.98 0.68
CA PHE A 177 -4.89 3.62 -0.01
C PHE A 177 -4.49 2.18 0.27
N GLN A 178 -4.54 1.74 1.54
CA GLN A 178 -4.17 0.37 1.90
C GLN A 178 -5.15 -0.66 1.34
N VAL A 179 -6.46 -0.48 1.55
CA VAL A 179 -7.46 -1.42 1.04
C VAL A 179 -7.40 -1.52 -0.49
N ARG A 180 -7.06 -0.42 -1.16
CA ARG A 180 -6.83 -0.41 -2.60
C ARG A 180 -5.56 -1.18 -2.97
N ASP A 181 -4.48 -1.04 -2.22
CA ASP A 181 -3.23 -1.80 -2.46
C ASP A 181 -3.47 -3.31 -2.33
N ASP A 182 -4.16 -3.71 -1.27
CA ASP A 182 -4.60 -5.09 -1.01
C ASP A 182 -5.47 -5.65 -2.15
N TYR A 183 -6.46 -4.87 -2.60
CA TYR A 183 -7.31 -5.25 -3.73
C TYR A 183 -6.50 -5.41 -5.03
N MET A 184 -5.59 -4.47 -5.31
CA MET A 184 -4.78 -4.49 -6.52
C MET A 184 -3.73 -5.60 -6.51
N ASN A 185 -3.21 -6.00 -5.36
CA ASN A 185 -2.30 -7.15 -5.20
C ASN A 185 -2.93 -8.44 -5.77
N LEU A 186 -4.25 -8.60 -5.60
CA LEU A 186 -4.99 -9.79 -5.99
C LEU A 186 -5.64 -9.72 -7.38
N GLN A 187 -5.88 -8.52 -7.92
CA GLN A 187 -6.65 -8.32 -9.16
C GLN A 187 -5.85 -7.72 -10.33
N SER A 188 -4.68 -7.11 -10.09
CA SER A 188 -3.98 -6.32 -11.11
C SER A 188 -2.76 -7.05 -11.70
N SER A 189 -2.73 -7.16 -13.03
CA SER A 189 -1.54 -7.62 -13.78
C SER A 189 -0.34 -6.69 -13.59
N VAL A 190 -0.56 -5.37 -13.51
CA VAL A 190 0.52 -4.41 -13.26
C VAL A 190 1.14 -4.60 -11.87
N TYR A 191 0.35 -4.97 -10.86
CA TYR A 191 0.90 -5.33 -9.55
C TYR A 191 1.66 -6.65 -9.61
N THR A 192 1.13 -7.61 -10.38
CA THR A 192 1.82 -8.88 -10.64
C THR A 192 3.23 -8.66 -11.20
N ASP A 193 3.39 -7.74 -12.15
CA ASP A 193 4.70 -7.41 -12.71
C ASP A 193 5.63 -6.68 -11.72
N ASN A 194 5.08 -5.94 -10.76
CA ASN A 194 5.85 -5.08 -9.85
C ASN A 194 6.25 -5.76 -8.52
N LYS A 195 5.40 -6.66 -8.02
CA LYS A 195 5.55 -7.34 -6.72
C LYS A 195 5.61 -8.87 -6.88
N GLY A 196 4.90 -9.42 -7.86
CA GLY A 196 4.64 -10.85 -8.01
C GLY A 196 3.15 -11.17 -7.97
N PHE A 197 2.75 -12.36 -8.43
CA PHE A 197 1.34 -12.74 -8.53
C PHE A 197 0.77 -13.03 -7.15
N CYS A 198 -0.19 -12.23 -6.68
CA CYS A 198 -0.86 -12.40 -5.37
C CYS A 198 0.12 -12.63 -4.21
N GLU A 199 1.14 -11.77 -4.09
CA GLU A 199 2.17 -11.94 -3.05
C GLU A 199 1.63 -11.89 -1.63
N ASP A 200 0.52 -11.21 -1.36
CA ASP A 200 -0.09 -11.24 -0.02
C ASP A 200 -0.38 -12.69 0.45
N LEU A 201 -0.65 -13.61 -0.49
CA LEU A 201 -0.84 -15.04 -0.19
C LEU A 201 0.46 -15.78 0.11
N THR A 202 1.57 -15.39 -0.52
CA THR A 202 2.91 -15.93 -0.24
C THR A 202 3.43 -15.39 1.08
N GLU A 203 3.24 -14.11 1.32
CA GLU A 203 3.58 -13.45 2.59
C GLU A 203 2.67 -13.97 3.73
N GLY A 204 1.52 -14.58 3.42
CA GLY A 204 0.59 -15.12 4.41
C GLY A 204 -0.22 -14.03 5.13
N LYS A 205 -0.30 -12.84 4.53
CA LYS A 205 -0.92 -11.65 5.11
C LYS A 205 -2.44 -11.75 5.16
N PHE A 206 -2.99 -11.14 6.20
CA PHE A 206 -4.43 -10.91 6.32
C PHE A 206 -4.78 -9.57 5.66
N SER A 207 -4.76 -9.52 4.32
CA SER A 207 -5.19 -8.34 3.57
C SER A 207 -6.72 -8.21 3.55
N PHE A 208 -7.26 -7.03 3.25
CA PHE A 208 -8.69 -6.74 3.41
C PHE A 208 -9.65 -7.75 2.74
N PRO A 209 -9.45 -8.17 1.47
CA PRO A 209 -10.31 -9.17 0.83
C PRO A 209 -10.18 -10.56 1.49
N ILE A 210 -9.00 -10.89 2.00
CA ILE A 210 -8.70 -12.15 2.67
C ILE A 210 -9.42 -12.21 4.02
N ILE A 211 -9.34 -11.13 4.81
CA ILE A 211 -10.05 -10.98 6.08
C ILE A 211 -11.54 -11.17 5.85
N HIS A 212 -12.15 -10.41 4.94
CA HIS A 212 -13.57 -10.55 4.65
C HIS A 212 -13.93 -12.00 4.27
N SER A 213 -13.15 -12.63 3.39
CA SER A 213 -13.41 -14.01 2.97
C SER A 213 -13.40 -14.99 4.14
N ILE A 214 -12.43 -14.88 5.05
CA ILE A 214 -12.33 -15.76 6.23
C ILE A 214 -13.47 -15.48 7.21
N GLN A 215 -13.81 -14.21 7.42
CA GLN A 215 -14.86 -13.82 8.37
C GLN A 215 -16.27 -14.13 7.87
N SER A 216 -16.47 -14.19 6.55
CA SER A 216 -17.77 -14.51 5.96
C SER A 216 -18.23 -15.95 6.24
N ASP A 217 -17.29 -16.88 6.45
CA ASP A 217 -17.57 -18.25 6.87
C ASP A 217 -16.41 -18.84 7.70
N LEU A 218 -16.52 -18.72 9.02
CA LEU A 218 -15.51 -19.23 9.96
C LEU A 218 -15.40 -20.77 9.97
N SER A 219 -16.37 -21.49 9.39
CA SER A 219 -16.31 -22.95 9.27
C SER A 219 -15.38 -23.39 8.12
N ASN A 220 -15.24 -22.54 7.09
CA ASN A 220 -14.34 -22.79 5.97
C ASN A 220 -12.90 -22.37 6.30
N ARG A 221 -12.06 -23.37 6.58
CA ARG A 221 -10.64 -23.15 6.93
C ARG A 221 -9.70 -23.20 5.72
N GLN A 222 -10.20 -23.31 4.48
CA GLN A 222 -9.35 -23.52 3.31
C GLN A 222 -8.40 -22.36 3.07
N LEU A 223 -8.91 -21.12 3.01
CA LEU A 223 -8.08 -19.93 2.77
C LEU A 223 -7.06 -19.71 3.89
N LEU A 224 -7.47 -19.88 5.15
CA LEU A 224 -6.57 -19.80 6.31
C LEU A 224 -5.41 -20.81 6.23
N ASN A 225 -5.70 -22.05 5.79
CA ASN A 225 -4.65 -23.06 5.63
C ASN A 225 -3.72 -22.75 4.45
N ILE A 226 -4.21 -22.14 3.36
CA ILE A 226 -3.38 -21.70 2.24
C ILE A 226 -2.40 -20.62 2.70
N LEU A 227 -2.87 -19.61 3.45
CA LEU A 227 -2.01 -18.56 4.01
C LEU A 227 -0.90 -19.14 4.88
N LYS A 228 -1.24 -20.09 5.75
CA LYS A 228 -0.28 -20.79 6.62
C LYS A 228 0.87 -21.45 5.84
N GLN A 229 0.66 -21.82 4.57
CA GLN A 229 1.70 -22.48 3.78
C GLN A 229 2.74 -21.52 3.21
N HIS A 230 2.51 -20.19 3.24
CA HIS A 230 3.38 -19.21 2.56
C HIS A 230 3.68 -19.65 1.11
N THR A 231 2.64 -20.07 0.39
CA THR A 231 2.82 -20.83 -0.84
C THR A 231 3.29 -19.95 -2.01
N SER A 232 4.24 -20.46 -2.80
CA SER A 232 4.62 -19.91 -4.09
C SER A 232 3.89 -20.58 -5.28
N SER A 233 3.00 -21.55 -5.01
CA SER A 233 2.26 -22.26 -6.05
C SER A 233 1.20 -21.36 -6.70
N ILE A 234 1.33 -21.14 -8.00
CA ILE A 234 0.39 -20.34 -8.81
C ILE A 234 -1.01 -20.97 -8.78
N ASP A 235 -1.12 -22.30 -8.82
CA ASP A 235 -2.40 -23.00 -8.79
C ASP A 235 -3.13 -22.80 -7.44
N LEU A 236 -2.40 -22.86 -6.33
CA LEU A 236 -2.96 -22.58 -5.00
C LEU A 236 -3.39 -21.11 -4.87
N LYS A 237 -2.61 -20.18 -5.42
CA LYS A 237 -2.96 -18.76 -5.46
C LYS A 237 -4.24 -18.52 -6.27
N HIS A 238 -4.38 -19.12 -7.45
CA HIS A 238 -5.62 -19.07 -8.23
C HIS A 238 -6.82 -19.64 -7.48
N TYR A 239 -6.63 -20.76 -6.77
CA TYR A 239 -7.69 -21.35 -5.97
C TYR A 239 -8.10 -20.44 -4.80
N ALA A 240 -7.15 -19.80 -4.11
CA ALA A 240 -7.45 -18.82 -3.06
C ALA A 240 -8.23 -17.61 -3.59
N VAL A 241 -7.86 -17.08 -4.77
CA VAL A 241 -8.61 -16.00 -5.44
C VAL A 241 -10.03 -16.44 -5.76
N LYS A 242 -10.23 -17.68 -6.21
CA LYS A 242 -11.57 -18.23 -6.45
C LYS A 242 -12.41 -18.29 -5.17
N LEU A 243 -11.84 -18.73 -4.04
CA LEU A 243 -12.53 -18.72 -2.75
C LEU A 243 -12.99 -17.31 -2.36
N MET A 244 -12.13 -16.30 -2.56
CA MET A 244 -12.46 -14.89 -2.30
C MET A 244 -13.56 -14.35 -3.23
N GLN A 245 -13.60 -14.82 -4.47
CA GLN A 245 -14.67 -14.48 -5.42
C GLN A 245 -16.01 -15.10 -4.99
N GLU A 246 -16.01 -16.37 -4.58
CA GLU A 246 -17.21 -17.10 -4.15
C GLU A 246 -17.79 -16.55 -2.84
N SER A 247 -16.95 -16.04 -1.95
CA SER A 247 -17.38 -15.34 -0.73
C SER A 247 -17.82 -13.89 -0.96
N GLY A 248 -17.74 -13.38 -2.20
CA GLY A 248 -18.12 -12.00 -2.54
C GLY A 248 -17.14 -10.93 -2.04
N SER A 249 -15.92 -11.33 -1.65
CA SER A 249 -14.95 -10.45 -0.99
C SER A 249 -14.45 -9.31 -1.87
N PHE A 250 -14.29 -9.54 -3.18
CA PHE A 250 -13.91 -8.48 -4.10
C PHE A 250 -15.00 -7.42 -4.25
N LYS A 251 -16.27 -7.83 -4.37
CA LYS A 251 -17.40 -6.91 -4.43
C LYS A 251 -17.56 -6.11 -3.13
N TYR A 252 -17.39 -6.77 -1.98
CA TYR A 252 -17.39 -6.09 -0.69
C TYR A 252 -16.27 -5.03 -0.60
N THR A 253 -15.07 -5.39 -1.05
CA THR A 253 -13.92 -4.48 -1.06
C THR A 253 -14.14 -3.26 -1.96
N GLU A 254 -14.71 -3.45 -3.16
CA GLU A 254 -15.09 -2.35 -4.05
C GLU A 254 -16.10 -1.39 -3.40
N GLN A 255 -17.11 -1.93 -2.72
CA GLN A 255 -18.11 -1.12 -2.01
C GLN A 255 -17.49 -0.34 -0.83
N PHE A 256 -16.59 -0.98 -0.08
CA PHE A 256 -15.86 -0.34 1.00
C PHE A 256 -14.99 0.81 0.48
N LEU A 257 -14.27 0.61 -0.62
CA LEU A 257 -13.46 1.63 -1.28
C LEU A 257 -14.31 2.81 -1.75
N ALA A 258 -15.43 2.55 -2.44
CA ALA A 258 -16.34 3.61 -2.88
C ALA A 258 -16.89 4.44 -1.71
N LYS A 259 -17.26 3.79 -0.60
CA LYS A 259 -17.74 4.46 0.61
C LYS A 259 -16.66 5.29 1.28
N THR A 260 -15.44 4.76 1.38
CA THR A 260 -14.30 5.47 2.01
C THR A 260 -13.84 6.64 1.15
N GLU A 261 -13.85 6.48 -0.17
CA GLU A 261 -13.62 7.55 -1.13
C GLU A 261 -14.62 8.71 -0.94
N GLN A 262 -15.92 8.39 -0.87
CA GLN A 262 -16.96 9.40 -0.67
C GLN A 262 -16.76 10.16 0.65
N LYS A 263 -16.47 9.46 1.75
CA LYS A 263 -16.16 10.09 3.04
C LYS A 263 -14.97 11.04 2.95
N ALA A 264 -13.89 10.64 2.27
CA ALA A 264 -12.72 11.49 2.07
C ALA A 264 -13.07 12.74 1.25
N ARG A 265 -13.89 12.62 0.20
CA ARG A 265 -14.37 13.76 -0.60
C ARG A 265 -15.24 14.72 0.22
N ASP A 266 -16.16 14.18 1.01
CA ASP A 266 -17.02 14.98 1.89
C ASP A 266 -16.19 15.75 2.93
N GLU A 267 -15.16 15.12 3.47
CA GLU A 267 -14.24 15.74 4.44
C GLU A 267 -13.37 16.83 3.78
N ILE A 268 -12.85 16.59 2.56
CA ILE A 268 -12.15 17.62 1.78
C ILE A 268 -13.04 18.84 1.56
N LYS A 269 -14.32 18.62 1.19
CA LYS A 269 -15.29 19.70 1.02
C LYS A 269 -15.57 20.44 2.32
N ARG A 270 -15.72 19.72 3.44
CA ARG A 270 -15.91 20.31 4.78
C ARG A 270 -14.74 21.21 5.19
N LEU A 271 -13.52 20.84 4.80
CA LEU A 271 -12.29 21.60 5.04
C LEU A 271 -12.06 22.76 4.03
N GLY A 272 -13.08 23.13 3.25
CA GLY A 272 -13.01 24.26 2.31
C GLY A 272 -12.57 23.89 0.89
N GLY A 273 -12.44 22.59 0.58
CA GLY A 273 -12.08 22.09 -0.73
C GLY A 273 -10.57 22.10 -1.01
N ASN A 274 -10.12 21.17 -1.85
CA ASN A 274 -8.71 21.05 -2.25
C ASN A 274 -8.59 20.34 -3.61
N PRO A 275 -8.43 21.09 -4.71
CA PRO A 275 -8.40 20.52 -6.06
C PRO A 275 -7.25 19.53 -6.29
N MET A 276 -6.14 19.65 -5.54
CA MET A 276 -5.01 18.74 -5.64
C MET A 276 -5.33 17.40 -4.97
N LEU A 277 -5.91 17.44 -3.77
CA LEU A 277 -6.36 16.22 -3.09
C LEU A 277 -7.48 15.53 -3.87
N GLU A 278 -8.46 16.26 -4.41
CA GLU A 278 -9.52 15.68 -5.22
C GLU A 278 -8.96 14.88 -6.41
N LYS A 279 -7.96 15.44 -7.12
CA LYS A 279 -7.27 14.72 -8.21
C LYS A 279 -6.52 13.48 -7.72
N ILE A 280 -5.93 13.53 -6.53
CA ILE A 280 -5.26 12.35 -5.95
C ILE A 280 -6.30 11.27 -5.63
N ILE A 281 -7.45 11.65 -5.09
CA ILE A 281 -8.56 10.71 -4.86
C ILE A 281 -9.03 10.10 -6.18
N ASP A 282 -9.21 10.91 -7.24
CA ASP A 282 -9.58 10.40 -8.58
C ASP A 282 -8.57 9.37 -9.11
N LEU A 283 -7.27 9.60 -8.91
CA LEU A 283 -6.22 8.65 -9.30
C LEU A 283 -6.24 7.35 -8.48
N LEU A 284 -6.78 7.41 -7.26
CA LEU A 284 -6.92 6.29 -6.35
C LEU A 284 -8.28 5.60 -6.46
N SER A 285 -9.23 6.15 -7.22
CA SER A 285 -10.53 5.51 -7.43
C SER A 285 -10.39 4.13 -8.06
N VAL A 286 -11.22 3.20 -7.61
CA VAL A 286 -11.38 1.87 -8.20
C VAL A 286 -12.76 1.83 -8.85
N PRO A 287 -12.87 1.59 -10.17
CA PRO A 287 -14.17 1.51 -10.81
C PRO A 287 -14.94 0.32 -10.25
N SER A 288 -16.23 0.53 -9.96
CA SER A 288 -17.10 -0.59 -9.58
C SER A 288 -17.26 -1.56 -10.75
N SER A 289 -17.21 -2.85 -10.46
CA SER A 289 -17.49 -3.92 -11.44
C SER A 289 -18.88 -3.80 -12.09
N GLU A 290 -19.83 -3.11 -11.46
CA GLU A 290 -21.17 -2.82 -12.00
C GLU A 290 -21.18 -1.73 -13.08
N ASN A 291 -20.15 -0.88 -13.17
CA ASN A 291 -20.00 0.13 -14.22
C ASN A 291 -19.22 -0.37 -15.45
N VAL A 292 -18.68 -1.59 -15.40
CA VAL A 292 -18.08 -2.27 -16.56
C VAL A 292 -19.16 -3.10 -17.26
N GLY A 293 -20.22 -2.43 -17.71
CA GLY A 293 -21.27 -3.04 -18.53
C GLY A 293 -20.77 -3.30 -19.95
N ASP A 294 -20.74 -4.59 -20.33
CA ASP A 294 -20.99 -5.10 -21.69
C ASP A 294 -20.09 -4.58 -22.83
N GLY A 295 -18.76 -4.62 -22.65
CA GLY A 295 -17.80 -4.17 -23.69
C GLY A 295 -16.75 -5.17 -24.17
N SER A 296 -16.45 -6.23 -23.42
CA SER A 296 -15.20 -7.00 -23.65
C SER A 296 -15.33 -8.52 -23.72
N VAL A 297 -16.54 -9.08 -23.79
CA VAL A 297 -16.74 -10.53 -24.00
C VAL A 297 -17.43 -10.82 -25.33
N LYS A 298 -16.92 -10.29 -26.44
CA LYS A 298 -17.21 -10.79 -27.80
C LYS A 298 -16.03 -10.50 -28.74
N LYS A 299 -14.96 -11.30 -28.67
CA LYS A 299 -14.02 -11.55 -29.79
C LYS A 299 -12.96 -12.60 -29.41
N SER A 300 -13.37 -13.85 -29.23
CA SER A 300 -12.43 -14.98 -29.38
C SER A 300 -13.08 -16.32 -29.78
N GLU A 301 -14.33 -16.32 -30.24
CA GLU A 301 -15.00 -17.51 -30.77
C GLU A 301 -15.51 -17.24 -32.19
N ALA A 302 -14.59 -17.06 -33.13
CA ALA A 302 -14.89 -17.14 -34.56
C ALA A 302 -13.62 -17.50 -35.32
N GLN A 303 -13.10 -18.71 -35.09
CA GLN A 303 -12.24 -19.43 -36.04
C GLN A 303 -12.19 -20.91 -35.61
N SER A 304 -13.32 -21.59 -35.79
CA SER A 304 -13.32 -23.05 -35.98
C SER A 304 -13.62 -23.34 -37.44
N SER A 305 -13.06 -24.43 -37.93
CA SER A 305 -13.57 -25.24 -39.05
C SER A 305 -13.42 -24.68 -40.47
N THR A 306 -12.31 -25.01 -41.13
CA THR A 306 -12.34 -25.68 -42.46
C THR A 306 -10.94 -26.13 -42.89
N VAL A 307 -10.61 -27.41 -42.70
CA VAL A 307 -9.86 -28.18 -43.70
C VAL A 307 -10.39 -29.61 -43.65
N THR A 308 -11.35 -29.89 -44.52
CA THR A 308 -11.86 -31.23 -44.80
C THR A 308 -10.95 -31.89 -45.81
N THR A 309 -10.54 -33.11 -45.47
CA THR A 309 -9.98 -34.17 -46.30
C THR A 309 -10.66 -34.28 -47.67
N THR A 310 -9.87 -34.31 -48.75
CA THR A 310 -10.23 -35.04 -49.97
C THR A 310 -9.00 -35.76 -50.52
N ALA A 311 -9.05 -37.08 -50.48
CA ALA A 311 -8.21 -37.97 -51.26
C ALA A 311 -8.99 -38.37 -52.51
N ALA A 312 -8.33 -38.39 -53.69
CA ALA A 312 -8.40 -39.47 -54.68
C ALA A 312 -7.70 -39.10 -56.00
N SER A 313 -6.71 -39.92 -56.37
CA SER A 313 -6.43 -40.50 -57.70
C SER A 313 -6.28 -39.58 -58.92
N THR A 314 -5.16 -39.64 -59.66
CA THR A 314 -4.97 -40.54 -60.82
C THR A 314 -3.60 -40.27 -61.49
N LYS A 315 -2.90 -41.36 -61.85
CA LYS A 315 -1.65 -41.49 -62.65
C LYS A 315 -0.32 -41.25 -61.95
#